data_AF-A0A379VMA5-F1
#
_entry.id   AF-A0A379VMA5-F1
#
_cell.length_a   1.000
_cell.length_b   1.000
_cell.length_c   1.000
_cell.angle_alpha   90.00
_cell.angle_beta   90.00
_cell.angle_gamma   90.00
#
_symmetry.space_group_name_H-M   'P 1'
#
loop_
_entity.id
_entity.type
_entity.pdbx_description
1 polymer ?
#
loop_
_entity_poly.entity_id
_entity_poly.type
_entity_poly.pdbx_seq_one_letter_code
_entity_poly.pdbx_strand_id
1 'polypeptide(L)'
;MKIVEVKHPLVKHKLGLMRENDISTKRFRELASEVGSLLTYEATADLETEKVTIEGWNGPVEIDQIKGKKNYRCADSARGSGHDGRRSGKCTERAYQRSRDVP
;
A
#
# COMPACT_ATOMS: atom_id res chain seq x y z
N MET A 1 16.78 -12.48 -17.97
CA MET A 1 15.85 -11.47 -17.43
C MET A 1 14.44 -11.82 -17.88
N LYS A 2 13.48 -11.97 -16.96
CA LYS A 2 12.06 -12.16 -17.29
C LYS A 2 11.48 -10.81 -17.68
N ILE A 3 11.06 -10.66 -18.93
CA ILE A 3 10.37 -9.45 -19.41
C ILE A 3 8.88 -9.70 -19.25
N VAL A 4 8.20 -8.86 -18.48
CA VAL A 4 6.76 -8.91 -18.31
C VAL A 4 6.14 -7.75 -19.07
N GLU A 5 5.40 -8.05 -20.12
CA GLU A 5 4.68 -7.06 -20.92
C GLU A 5 3.29 -6.81 -20.30
N VAL A 6 3.05 -5.62 -19.77
CA VAL A 6 1.75 -5.24 -19.18
C VAL A 6 0.77 -4.86 -20.29
N LYS A 7 -0.21 -5.73 -20.56
CA LYS A 7 -1.20 -5.58 -21.65
C LYS A 7 -2.51 -4.93 -21.23
N HIS A 8 -2.56 -4.22 -20.11
CA HIS A 8 -3.79 -3.64 -19.58
C HIS A 8 -4.27 -2.42 -20.42
N PRO A 9 -5.56 -2.34 -20.83
CA PRO A 9 -6.06 -1.26 -21.68
C PRO A 9 -5.93 0.14 -21.06
N LEU A 10 -6.15 0.27 -19.74
CA LEU A 10 -5.98 1.55 -19.04
C LEU A 10 -4.53 2.06 -19.05
N VAL A 11 -3.54 1.16 -19.01
CA VAL A 11 -2.13 1.55 -19.06
C VAL A 11 -1.81 2.12 -20.44
N LYS A 12 -2.27 1.46 -21.50
CA LYS A 12 -2.12 1.94 -22.89
C LYS A 12 -2.79 3.29 -23.10
N HIS A 13 -4.02 3.47 -22.60
CA HIS A 13 -4.75 4.72 -22.71
C HIS A 13 -4.04 5.88 -22.01
N LYS A 14 -3.63 5.70 -20.74
CA LYS A 14 -2.94 6.73 -19.95
C LYS A 14 -1.57 7.06 -20.52
N LEU A 15 -0.81 6.06 -21.00
CA LEU A 15 0.44 6.28 -21.72
C LEU A 15 0.23 7.07 -23.02
N GLY A 16 -0.88 6.86 -23.72
CA GLY A 16 -1.27 7.67 -24.87
C GLY A 16 -1.47 9.14 -24.50
N LEU A 17 -2.22 9.40 -23.43
CA LEU A 17 -2.44 10.77 -22.92
C LEU A 17 -1.15 11.45 -22.46
N MET A 18 -0.20 10.70 -21.88
CA MET A 18 1.10 11.23 -21.47
C MET A 18 1.98 11.68 -22.64
N ARG A 19 1.70 11.24 -23.87
CA ARG A 19 2.45 11.59 -25.10
C ARG A 19 1.88 12.80 -25.83
N GLU A 20 0.83 13.42 -25.31
CA GLU A 20 0.25 14.65 -25.85
C GLU A 20 1.28 15.79 -25.81
N ASN A 21 1.44 16.52 -26.93
CA ASN A 21 2.53 17.49 -27.12
C ASN A 21 2.50 18.65 -26.10
N ASP A 22 1.30 19.12 -25.73
CA ASP A 22 1.09 20.29 -24.86
C ASP A 22 0.60 19.89 -23.45
N ILE A 23 1.07 18.76 -22.92
CA ILE A 23 0.70 18.31 -21.58
C ILE A 23 1.34 19.17 -20.48
N SER A 24 0.53 19.62 -19.51
CA SER A 24 1.06 20.31 -18.34
C SER A 24 1.85 19.36 -17.42
N THR A 25 2.89 19.88 -16.75
CA THR A 25 3.70 19.06 -15.83
C THR A 25 2.90 18.46 -14.68
N LYS A 26 1.82 19.13 -14.26
CA LYS A 26 0.89 18.62 -13.25
C LYS A 26 0.16 17.38 -13.75
N ARG A 27 -0.49 17.48 -14.93
CA ARG A 27 -1.25 16.38 -15.53
C ARG A 27 -0.37 15.17 -15.83
N PHE A 28 0.86 15.41 -16.28
CA PHE A 28 1.83 14.33 -16.49
C PHE A 28 2.14 13.56 -15.19
N ARG A 29 2.38 14.27 -14.07
CA ARG A 29 2.67 13.62 -12.77
C ARG A 29 1.48 12.82 -12.24
N GLU A 30 0.26 13.32 -12.44
CA GLU A 30 -0.98 12.61 -12.07
C GLU A 30 -1.10 11.29 -12.86
N LEU A 31 -0.98 11.36 -14.20
CA LEU A 31 -1.01 10.17 -15.05
C LEU A 31 0.13 9.19 -14.74
N ALA A 32 1.34 9.69 -14.48
CA ALA A 32 2.48 8.85 -14.12
C ALA A 32 2.26 8.11 -12.79
N SER A 33 1.65 8.78 -11.81
CA SER A 33 1.33 8.18 -10.51
C SER A 33 0.29 7.06 -10.68
N GLU A 34 -0.73 7.31 -11.49
CA GLU A 34 -1.78 6.33 -11.79
C GLU A 34 -1.25 5.12 -12.58
N VAL A 35 -0.38 5.34 -13.57
CA VAL A 35 0.29 4.26 -14.29
C VAL A 35 1.19 3.48 -13.34
N GLY A 36 1.92 4.15 -12.45
CA GLY A 36 2.73 3.53 -11.42
C GLY A 36 1.93 2.56 -10.55
N SER A 37 0.76 2.98 -10.05
CA SER A 37 -0.12 2.10 -9.26
C SER A 37 -0.58 0.85 -10.02
N LEU A 38 -0.94 1.00 -11.30
CA LEU A 38 -1.34 -0.13 -12.15
C LEU A 38 -0.18 -1.11 -12.37
N LEU A 39 1.04 -0.59 -12.57
CA LEU A 39 2.23 -1.43 -12.71
C LEU A 39 2.58 -2.14 -11.41
N THR A 40 2.42 -1.47 -10.26
CA THR A 40 2.64 -2.11 -8.95
C THR A 40 1.68 -3.27 -8.74
N TYR A 41 0.40 -3.12 -9.10
CA TYR A 41 -0.58 -4.21 -8.99
C TYR A 41 -0.11 -5.47 -9.72
N GLU A 42 0.26 -5.33 -11.00
CA GLU A 42 0.78 -6.42 -11.83
C GLU A 42 2.10 -6.98 -11.30
N ALA A 43 3.00 -6.12 -10.83
CA ALA A 43 4.30 -6.52 -10.28
C ALA A 43 4.17 -7.31 -8.97
N THR A 44 3.12 -7.06 -8.19
CA THR A 44 2.87 -7.72 -6.90
C THR A 44 2.00 -8.98 -6.98
N ALA A 45 1.61 -9.42 -8.19
CA ALA A 45 0.74 -10.58 -8.37
C ALA A 45 1.34 -11.89 -7.85
N ASP A 46 2.67 -12.02 -7.91
CA ASP A 46 3.41 -13.24 -7.52
C ASP A 46 3.80 -13.24 -6.01
N LEU A 47 3.26 -12.34 -5.18
CA LEU A 47 3.60 -12.29 -3.75
C LEU A 47 3.02 -13.49 -2.98
N GLU A 48 3.86 -14.13 -2.17
CA GLU A 48 3.43 -15.23 -1.29
C GLU A 48 2.46 -14.75 -0.21
N THR A 49 1.40 -15.54 0.04
CA THR A 49 0.43 -15.31 1.11
C THR A 49 0.44 -16.45 2.13
N GLU A 50 0.06 -16.15 3.37
CA GLU A 50 -0.10 -17.09 4.48
C GLU A 50 -1.51 -16.98 5.07
N LYS A 51 -2.06 -18.12 5.52
CA LYS A 51 -3.38 -18.17 6.16
C LYS A 51 -3.27 -17.77 7.62
N VAL A 52 -4.04 -16.76 8.02
CA VAL A 52 -4.10 -16.28 9.41
C VAL A 52 -5.57 -16.17 9.82
N THR A 53 -5.90 -16.65 11.02
CA THR A 53 -7.21 -16.43 11.62
C THR A 53 -7.23 -15.08 12.32
N ILE A 54 -8.19 -14.23 11.97
CA ILE A 54 -8.43 -12.95 12.64
C ILE A 54 -9.84 -12.92 13.22
N GLU A 55 -10.03 -12.10 14.26
CA GLU A 55 -11.36 -11.81 14.79
C GLU A 55 -12.07 -10.84 13.84
N GLY A 56 -13.05 -11.36 13.11
CA GLY A 56 -13.94 -10.57 12.27
C GLY A 56 -15.09 -9.96 13.08
N TRP A 57 -15.85 -9.07 12.44
CA TRP A 57 -17.04 -8.45 13.04
C TRP A 57 -18.15 -9.47 13.38
N ASN A 58 -18.12 -10.66 12.77
CA ASN A 58 -19.08 -11.74 12.97
C ASN A 58 -18.38 -13.05 13.44
N GLY A 59 -17.29 -12.94 14.21
CA GLY A 59 -16.53 -14.08 14.72
C GLY A 59 -15.23 -14.35 13.93
N PRO A 60 -14.53 -15.45 14.25
CA PRO A 60 -13.22 -15.75 13.69
C PRO A 60 -13.32 -16.07 12.19
N VAL A 61 -12.46 -15.43 11.39
CA VAL A 61 -12.40 -15.59 9.92
C VAL A 61 -10.97 -15.89 9.52
N GLU A 62 -10.79 -16.89 8.64
CA GLU A 62 -9.51 -17.16 7.98
C GLU A 62 -9.32 -16.20 6.80
N ILE A 63 -8.17 -15.51 6.77
CA ILE A 63 -7.79 -14.61 5.69
C ILE A 63 -6.41 -14.96 5.14
N ASP A 64 -6.17 -14.61 3.88
CA ASP A 64 -4.84 -14.65 3.27
C ASP A 64 -4.12 -13.32 3.50
N GLN A 65 -2.95 -13.38 4.14
CA GLN A 65 -2.10 -12.24 4.42
C GLN A 65 -0.79 -12.34 3.63
N ILE A 66 -0.29 -11.22 3.06
CA ILE A 66 1.02 -11.21 2.38
C ILE A 66 2.12 -11.56 3.38
N LYS A 67 2.89 -12.60 3.07
CA LYS A 67 3.99 -13.12 3.89
C LYS A 67 5.08 -12.07 4.07
N GLY A 68 5.55 -11.90 5.31
CA GLY A 68 6.58 -10.91 5.64
C GLY A 68 6.06 -9.48 5.85
N LYS A 69 4.74 -9.27 5.94
CA LYS A 69 4.19 -8.03 6.47
C LYS A 69 4.66 -7.83 7.91
N LYS A 70 5.47 -6.79 8.16
CA LYS A 70 5.75 -6.31 9.51
C LYS A 70 4.41 -5.92 10.12
N ASN A 71 4.00 -6.62 11.18
CA ASN A 71 2.73 -6.43 11.86
C ASN A 71 2.54 -4.96 12.25
N TYR A 72 1.85 -4.18 11.42
CA TYR A 72 1.19 -2.96 11.88
C TYR A 72 -0.04 -3.40 12.67
N ARG A 73 0.19 -4.00 13.85
CA ARG A 73 -0.81 -3.90 14.92
C ARG A 73 -0.83 -2.42 15.27
N CYS A 74 -1.77 -1.69 14.70
CA CYS A 74 -2.34 -0.56 15.43
C CYS A 74 -2.93 -1.20 16.69
N ALA A 75 -2.18 -1.07 17.79
CA ALA A 75 -2.63 -1.50 19.10
C ALA A 75 -3.73 -0.53 19.56
N ASP A 76 -4.90 -0.61 18.93
CA ASP A 76 -6.14 0.02 19.41
C ASP A 76 -6.79 -0.90 20.44
N SER A 77 -6.01 -1.27 21.46
CA SER A 77 -6.49 -1.94 22.65
C SER A 77 -5.99 -1.16 23.86
N ALA A 78 -6.56 0.03 24.06
CA ALA A 78 -6.80 0.67 25.36
C ALA A 78 -7.04 2.18 25.19
N ARG A 79 -8.30 2.61 25.29
CA ARG A 79 -8.80 3.52 26.36
C ARG A 79 -10.17 4.08 25.99
N GLY A 80 -11.09 3.95 26.94
CA GLY A 80 -12.36 4.66 26.90
C GLY A 80 -12.17 6.19 26.96
N SER A 81 -13.27 6.86 26.63
CA SER A 81 -13.63 8.24 26.99
C SER A 81 -12.63 9.37 26.68
N GLY A 82 -13.06 10.30 25.83
CA GLY A 82 -12.72 11.72 25.96
C GLY A 82 -11.87 12.33 24.85
N HIS A 83 -12.43 13.38 24.24
CA HIS A 83 -11.81 14.54 23.59
C HIS A 83 -10.27 14.59 23.44
N ASP A 84 -9.80 14.82 22.21
CA ASP A 84 -9.11 16.04 21.76
C ASP A 84 -8.24 15.73 20.51
N GLY A 85 -8.20 16.69 19.58
CA GLY A 85 -7.50 16.62 18.31
C GLY A 85 -5.98 16.73 18.41
N ARG A 86 -5.33 16.55 17.25
CA ARG A 86 -3.89 16.73 16.98
C ARG A 86 -2.96 15.68 17.62
N ARG A 87 -2.89 14.47 17.06
CA ARG A 87 -1.71 13.61 17.26
C ARG A 87 -1.48 12.50 16.21
N SER A 88 -1.50 12.80 14.90
CA SER A 88 -1.15 11.81 13.85
C SER A 88 0.31 11.84 13.37
N GLY A 89 1.21 12.62 13.99
CA GLY A 89 2.58 12.83 13.48
C GLY A 89 3.73 12.24 14.29
N LYS A 90 3.50 11.67 15.48
CA LYS A 90 4.59 11.25 16.41
C LYS A 90 4.70 9.75 16.67
N CYS A 91 3.85 8.92 16.09
CA CYS A 91 3.84 7.48 16.34
C CYS A 91 4.71 6.67 15.36
N THR A 92 4.99 7.22 14.17
CA THR A 92 5.73 6.50 13.12
C THR A 92 7.24 6.51 13.32
N GLU A 93 7.82 7.60 13.82
CA GLU A 93 9.28 7.76 13.93
C GLU A 93 9.90 6.93 15.07
N ARG A 94 9.27 6.88 16.24
CA ARG A 94 9.75 6.08 17.38
C ARG A 94 9.70 4.57 17.15
N ALA A 95 8.80 4.10 16.27
CA ALA A 95 8.74 2.70 15.87
C ALA A 95 9.86 2.32 14.88
N TYR A 96 10.32 3.29 14.07
CA TYR A 96 11.41 3.07 13.12
C TYR A 96 12.77 2.97 13.82
N GLN A 97 13.10 3.88 14.76
CA GLN A 97 14.39 3.80 15.49
C GLN A 97 14.54 2.51 16.31
N ARG A 98 13.50 2.04 17.01
CA ARG A 98 13.56 0.79 17.79
C ARG A 98 13.71 -0.47 16.95
N SER A 99 13.55 -0.38 15.64
CA SER A 99 13.67 -1.52 14.73
C SER A 99 15.06 -1.70 14.12
N ARG A 100 16.01 -0.83 14.46
CA ARG A 100 17.45 -1.00 14.14
C ARG A 100 18.25 -1.67 15.26
N ASP A 101 17.67 -1.79 16.45
CA ASP A 101 18.33 -2.34 17.66
C ASP A 101 17.81 -3.74 18.01
N VAL A 102 17.74 -4.64 17.04
CA VAL A 102 17.63 -6.09 17.30
C VAL A 102 18.83 -6.74 16.58
N PRO A 103 19.64 -7.56 17.28
CA PRO A 103 20.82 -8.20 16.69
C PRO A 103 20.47 -9.15 15.53
#